data_AF-A0A9P7V8C2-F1
#
_entry.id   AF-A0A9P7V8C2-F1
#
_cell.length_a   1.000
_cell.length_b   1.000
_cell.length_c   1.000
_cell.angle_alpha   90.00
_cell.angle_beta   90.00
_cell.angle_gamma   90.00
#
_symmetry.space_group_name_H-M   'P 1'
#
loop_
_entity.id
_entity.type
_entity.pdbx_description
1 polymer ?
#
loop_
_entity_poly.entity_id
_entity_poly.type
_entity_poly.pdbx_seq_one_letter_code
_entity_poly.pdbx_strand_id
1 'polypeptide(L)'
;MSSSVNNSVPKTGKRDATPVGPTTATKKGFNQELLMKTVQSLQFVWFLGQVTTLVNTVLYTLTYFGTMKKWYAYFYILAYLGVVQLFGILVYQLVSKTRDFRTIIKDDNVHYFLLGLAFMIMRPFVLIALYPFFLFSIFHVLAYTKNYLLPIFLSTDSSALGNQIGAFITANNSKSIELASIVELYSLVWLILRTLTFRKRSLMPLLYYLVFIKKRFETSQFTRNYVKKIELSLDSQVNNLKNPKVKEIWIQVKSVLRRIGQVHIVNDYTKEAKSQ
;
A
#
# COMPACT_ATOMS: atom_id res chain seq x y z
N MET A 1 -8.65 71.09 50.11
CA MET A 1 -9.95 71.71 50.47
C MET A 1 -11.01 70.96 49.69
N SER A 2 -11.54 69.87 50.25
CA SER A 2 -12.71 69.86 51.15
C SER A 2 -13.97 70.30 50.41
N SER A 3 -15.13 69.67 50.45
CA SER A 3 -15.65 68.42 51.01
C SER A 3 -17.12 68.43 50.56
N SER A 4 -17.72 67.30 50.21
CA SER A 4 -19.01 66.92 50.81
C SER A 4 -19.39 65.50 50.40
N VAL A 5 -19.34 64.64 51.39
CA VAL A 5 -20.01 63.34 51.46
C VAL A 5 -21.38 63.63 52.09
N ASN A 6 -22.48 63.12 51.53
CA ASN A 6 -23.44 62.46 52.40
C ASN A 6 -24.23 61.35 51.71
N ASN A 7 -24.10 60.17 52.29
CA ASN A 7 -24.83 58.95 52.01
C ASN A 7 -26.25 59.05 52.59
N SER A 8 -27.25 58.62 51.82
CA SER A 8 -28.46 58.05 52.39
C SER A 8 -28.95 56.88 51.52
N VAL A 9 -29.11 55.74 52.17
CA VAL A 9 -29.66 54.44 51.74
C VAL A 9 -30.79 54.15 52.76
N PRO A 10 -31.83 53.31 52.54
CA PRO A 10 -32.17 52.43 51.41
C PRO A 10 -33.64 52.55 50.91
N LYS A 11 -33.98 51.85 49.81
CA LYS A 11 -35.03 50.81 49.85
C LYS A 11 -34.99 49.89 48.63
N THR A 12 -35.09 48.61 48.93
CA THR A 12 -35.10 47.42 48.11
C THR A 12 -36.23 47.39 47.08
N GLY A 13 -35.92 47.01 45.83
CA GLY A 13 -36.89 46.78 44.78
C GLY A 13 -36.34 45.93 43.65
N LYS A 14 -36.65 44.62 43.70
CA LYS A 14 -36.67 43.59 42.64
C LYS A 14 -35.82 43.82 41.37
N ARG A 15 -34.77 43.01 41.20
CA ARG A 15 -34.19 42.71 39.89
C ARG A 15 -34.95 41.52 39.30
N ASP A 16 -35.57 41.73 38.15
CA ASP A 16 -36.09 40.68 37.30
C ASP A 16 -34.93 39.86 36.73
N ALA A 17 -34.72 38.66 37.29
CA ALA A 17 -33.85 37.67 36.70
C ALA A 17 -34.63 36.95 35.59
N THR A 18 -34.43 37.37 34.34
CA THR A 18 -34.75 36.55 33.17
C THR A 18 -34.03 35.21 33.28
N PRO A 19 -34.70 34.07 33.01
CA PRO A 19 -34.09 32.76 33.17
C PRO A 19 -33.01 32.59 32.10
N VAL A 20 -31.77 32.42 32.54
CA VAL A 20 -30.67 31.90 31.72
C VAL A 20 -31.09 30.48 31.34
N GLY A 21 -31.63 30.32 30.15
CA GLY A 21 -31.92 29.01 29.57
C GLY A 21 -30.65 28.16 29.60
N PRO A 22 -30.74 26.85 29.83
CA PRO A 22 -29.57 26.00 29.91
C PRO A 22 -28.82 26.11 28.59
N THR A 23 -27.61 26.66 28.65
CA THR A 23 -26.63 26.58 27.57
C THR A 23 -26.46 25.09 27.28
N THR A 24 -27.09 24.62 26.20
CA THR A 24 -26.94 23.25 25.73
C THR A 24 -25.46 23.05 25.46
N ALA A 25 -24.78 22.42 26.42
CA ALA A 25 -23.46 21.89 26.23
C ALA A 25 -23.55 20.88 25.09
N THR A 26 -23.15 21.31 23.88
CA THR A 26 -23.02 20.42 22.74
C THR A 26 -22.06 19.32 23.16
N LYS A 27 -22.59 18.11 23.45
CA LYS A 27 -21.77 16.93 23.69
C LYS A 27 -20.88 16.75 22.47
N LYS A 28 -19.61 17.13 22.63
CA LYS A 28 -18.58 17.09 21.60
C LYS A 28 -18.10 15.64 21.48
N GLY A 29 -18.86 14.83 20.76
CA GLY A 29 -18.61 13.40 20.54
C GLY A 29 -19.21 12.95 19.23
N PHE A 30 -18.53 12.00 18.57
CA PHE A 30 -18.91 11.30 17.33
C PHE A 30 -19.61 12.15 16.25
N ASN A 31 -18.87 12.51 15.20
CA ASN A 31 -19.43 13.29 14.09
C ASN A 31 -20.17 12.39 13.08
N GLN A 32 -21.49 12.22 13.27
CA GLN A 32 -22.35 11.39 12.43
C GLN A 32 -22.46 11.92 10.98
N GLU A 33 -22.50 13.23 10.77
CA GLU A 33 -22.59 13.83 9.42
C GLU A 33 -21.31 13.55 8.61
N LEU A 34 -20.15 13.72 9.27
CA LEU A 34 -18.85 13.41 8.66
C LEU A 34 -18.75 11.91 8.32
N LEU A 35 -19.22 11.03 9.21
CA LEU A 35 -19.26 9.59 8.93
C LEU A 35 -20.09 9.25 7.69
N MET A 36 -21.29 9.80 7.56
CA MET A 36 -22.15 9.51 6.41
C MET A 36 -21.51 9.96 5.08
N LYS A 37 -20.89 11.15 5.07
CA LYS A 37 -20.13 11.64 3.91
C LYS A 37 -18.93 10.75 3.60
N THR A 38 -18.22 10.27 4.64
CA THR A 38 -17.08 9.37 4.47
C THR A 38 -17.50 8.02 3.91
N VAL A 39 -18.51 7.36 4.48
CA VAL A 39 -18.95 6.01 4.07
C VAL A 39 -19.51 5.97 2.65
N GLN A 40 -20.16 7.05 2.21
CA GLN A 40 -20.68 7.15 0.84
C GLN A 40 -19.60 7.48 -0.21
N SER A 41 -18.37 7.78 0.23
CA SER A 41 -17.30 8.16 -0.68
C SER A 41 -16.65 6.95 -1.35
N LEU A 42 -16.18 7.15 -2.59
CA LEU A 42 -15.34 6.18 -3.30
C LEU A 42 -14.05 5.86 -2.52
N GLN A 43 -13.56 6.81 -1.73
CA GLN A 43 -12.39 6.65 -0.86
C GLN A 43 -12.63 5.62 0.25
N PHE A 44 -13.87 5.51 0.76
CA PHE A 44 -14.21 4.49 1.75
C PHE A 44 -14.27 3.09 1.15
N VAL A 45 -14.80 2.95 -0.07
CA VAL A 45 -14.77 1.65 -0.78
C VAL A 45 -13.34 1.22 -1.08
N TRP A 46 -12.46 2.16 -1.45
CA TRP A 46 -11.03 1.91 -1.60
C TRP A 46 -10.38 1.49 -0.27
N PHE A 47 -10.71 2.18 0.83
CA PHE A 47 -10.24 1.81 2.18
C PHE A 47 -10.69 0.39 2.58
N LEU A 48 -11.93 0.01 2.29
CA LEU A 48 -12.42 -1.35 2.56
C LEU A 48 -11.61 -2.41 1.80
N GLY A 49 -11.18 -2.11 0.56
CA GLY A 49 -10.27 -2.97 -0.20
C GLY A 49 -8.90 -3.12 0.48
N GLN A 50 -8.37 -2.04 1.04
CA GLN A 50 -7.11 -2.06 1.81
C GLN A 50 -7.24 -2.91 3.08
N VAL A 51 -8.31 -2.71 3.87
CA VAL A 51 -8.56 -3.49 5.09
C VAL A 51 -8.77 -4.97 4.76
N THR A 52 -9.53 -5.26 3.71
CA THR A 52 -9.78 -6.64 3.25
C THR A 52 -8.47 -7.32 2.86
N THR A 53 -7.61 -6.65 2.09
CA THR A 53 -6.29 -7.16 1.72
C THR A 53 -5.42 -7.40 2.94
N LEU A 54 -5.35 -6.43 3.85
CA LEU A 54 -4.54 -6.46 5.06
C LEU A 54 -4.93 -7.64 5.96
N VAL A 55 -6.19 -7.69 6.36
CA VAL A 55 -6.70 -8.71 7.30
C VAL A 55 -6.59 -10.10 6.70
N ASN A 56 -7.02 -10.29 5.44
CA ASN A 56 -6.99 -11.62 4.84
C ASN A 56 -5.59 -12.09 4.49
N THR A 57 -4.63 -11.19 4.24
CA THR A 57 -3.23 -11.61 4.12
C THR A 57 -2.68 -12.12 5.45
N VAL A 58 -2.99 -11.46 6.57
CA VAL A 58 -2.61 -11.95 7.91
C VAL A 58 -3.25 -13.30 8.19
N LEU A 59 -4.56 -13.45 7.99
CA LEU A 59 -5.26 -14.71 8.21
C LEU A 59 -4.73 -15.83 7.30
N TYR A 60 -4.40 -15.51 6.05
CA TYR A 60 -3.77 -16.46 5.13
C TYR A 60 -2.37 -16.87 5.61
N THR A 61 -1.54 -15.93 6.08
CA THR A 61 -0.24 -16.22 6.71
C THR A 61 -0.39 -17.16 7.90
N LEU A 62 -1.38 -16.94 8.77
CA LEU A 62 -1.64 -17.81 9.93
C LEU A 62 -1.95 -19.27 9.54
N THR A 63 -2.49 -19.51 8.34
CA THR A 63 -2.73 -20.88 7.83
C THR A 63 -1.46 -21.68 7.62
N TYR A 64 -0.33 -21.03 7.33
CA TYR A 64 0.98 -21.70 7.24
C TYR A 64 1.50 -22.15 8.60
N PHE A 65 1.08 -21.49 9.69
CA PHE A 65 1.54 -21.76 11.05
C PHE A 65 0.69 -22.79 11.82
N GLY A 66 -0.39 -23.33 11.24
CA GLY A 66 -1.27 -24.27 11.97
C GLY A 66 -2.71 -23.83 12.06
N THR A 67 -2.95 -22.51 12.10
CA THR A 67 -4.23 -21.93 12.50
C THR A 67 -5.17 -21.81 11.32
N MET A 68 -6.44 -22.20 11.45
CA MET A 68 -7.46 -22.05 10.41
C MET A 68 -7.07 -22.63 9.03
N LYS A 69 -6.23 -23.68 9.00
CA LYS A 69 -5.72 -24.32 7.76
C LYS A 69 -6.78 -24.61 6.70
N LYS A 70 -7.99 -25.03 7.12
CA LYS A 70 -9.12 -25.33 6.21
C LYS A 70 -9.59 -24.13 5.39
N TRP A 71 -9.31 -22.91 5.86
CA TRP A 71 -9.75 -21.66 5.27
C TRP A 71 -8.68 -20.97 4.43
N TYR A 72 -7.54 -21.62 4.16
CA TYR A 72 -6.43 -21.02 3.39
C TYR A 72 -6.88 -20.46 2.04
N ALA A 73 -7.71 -21.21 1.31
CA ALA A 73 -8.19 -20.79 -0.01
C ALA A 73 -9.16 -19.62 0.09
N TYR A 74 -9.98 -19.58 1.14
CA TYR A 74 -10.92 -18.49 1.40
C TYR A 74 -10.17 -17.19 1.69
N PHE A 75 -9.23 -17.19 2.64
CA PHE A 75 -8.42 -16.00 2.95
C PHE A 75 -7.57 -15.56 1.77
N TYR A 76 -7.01 -16.50 1.00
CA TYR A 76 -6.27 -16.17 -0.21
C TYR A 76 -7.14 -15.42 -1.24
N ILE A 77 -8.33 -15.93 -1.53
CA ILE A 77 -9.24 -15.31 -2.51
C ILE A 77 -9.71 -13.95 -2.01
N LEU A 78 -10.07 -13.82 -0.73
CA LEU A 78 -10.48 -12.54 -0.17
C LEU A 78 -9.35 -11.51 -0.17
N ALA A 79 -8.10 -11.92 0.11
CA ALA A 79 -6.96 -11.02 0.03
C ALA A 79 -6.81 -10.46 -1.39
N TYR A 80 -6.84 -11.32 -2.41
CA TYR A 80 -6.77 -10.87 -3.80
C TYR A 80 -8.02 -10.13 -4.28
N LEU A 81 -9.21 -10.43 -3.74
CA LEU A 81 -10.42 -9.65 -4.01
C LEU A 81 -10.25 -8.21 -3.51
N GLY A 82 -9.68 -8.03 -2.31
CA GLY A 82 -9.32 -6.71 -1.79
C GLY A 82 -8.33 -5.97 -2.70
N VAL A 83 -7.29 -6.66 -3.19
CA VAL A 83 -6.30 -6.12 -4.15
C VAL A 83 -6.97 -5.68 -5.45
N VAL A 84 -7.81 -6.52 -6.04
CA VAL A 84 -8.53 -6.21 -7.28
C VAL A 84 -9.45 -5.01 -7.07
N GLN A 85 -10.15 -4.93 -5.93
CA GLN A 85 -11.01 -3.79 -5.60
C GLN A 85 -10.22 -2.49 -5.45
N LEU A 86 -9.16 -2.48 -4.64
CA LEU A 86 -8.42 -1.25 -4.35
C LEU A 86 -7.70 -0.70 -5.58
N PHE A 87 -7.04 -1.55 -6.38
CA PHE A 87 -6.40 -1.09 -7.61
C PHE A 87 -7.41 -0.86 -8.72
N GLY A 88 -8.52 -1.60 -8.78
CA GLY A 88 -9.61 -1.36 -9.74
C GLY A 88 -10.19 0.04 -9.62
N ILE A 89 -10.36 0.54 -8.39
CA ILE A 89 -10.78 1.93 -8.16
C ILE A 89 -9.73 2.93 -8.67
N LEU A 90 -8.44 2.68 -8.45
CA LEU A 90 -7.36 3.55 -8.95
C LEU A 90 -7.30 3.56 -10.49
N VAL A 91 -7.48 2.40 -11.11
CA VAL A 91 -7.56 2.27 -12.57
C VAL A 91 -8.79 2.99 -13.11
N TYR A 92 -9.95 2.85 -12.46
CA TYR A 92 -11.16 3.59 -12.84
C TYR A 92 -10.95 5.10 -12.77
N GLN A 93 -10.34 5.60 -11.69
CA GLN A 93 -10.00 7.02 -11.55
C GLN A 93 -9.02 7.49 -12.63
N LEU A 94 -8.03 6.68 -12.99
CA LEU A 94 -7.07 6.99 -14.05
C LEU A 94 -7.77 7.09 -15.42
N VAL A 95 -8.56 6.08 -15.79
CA VAL A 95 -9.27 6.03 -17.08
C VAL A 95 -10.33 7.14 -17.19
N SER A 96 -10.89 7.56 -16.04
CA SER A 96 -11.82 8.70 -15.99
C SER A 96 -11.11 10.04 -16.23
N LYS A 97 -9.82 10.15 -15.88
CA LYS A 97 -9.01 11.36 -16.07
C LYS A 97 -8.36 11.43 -17.46
N THR A 98 -7.94 10.29 -18.01
CA THR A 98 -7.29 10.20 -19.31
C THR A 98 -7.80 9.01 -20.10
N ARG A 99 -8.05 9.22 -21.39
CA ARG A 99 -8.37 8.15 -22.35
C ARG A 99 -7.14 7.70 -23.16
N ASP A 100 -5.98 8.29 -22.91
CA ASP A 100 -4.74 7.89 -23.57
C ASP A 100 -4.27 6.52 -23.05
N PHE A 101 -4.34 5.53 -23.94
CA PHE A 101 -3.90 4.17 -23.66
C PHE A 101 -2.43 4.09 -23.24
N ARG A 102 -1.57 4.96 -23.79
CA ARG A 102 -0.13 4.95 -23.47
C ARG A 102 0.13 5.36 -22.02
N THR A 103 -0.61 6.34 -21.50
CA THR A 103 -0.54 6.72 -20.08
C THR A 103 -1.08 5.60 -19.19
N ILE A 104 -2.21 4.99 -19.57
CA ILE A 104 -2.84 3.91 -18.80
C ILE A 104 -1.90 2.69 -18.68
N ILE A 105 -1.32 2.23 -19.78
CA ILE A 105 -0.41 1.07 -19.75
C ILE A 105 0.93 1.38 -19.07
N LYS A 106 1.29 2.66 -18.91
CA LYS A 106 2.47 3.08 -18.14
C LYS A 106 2.23 3.13 -16.64
N ASP A 107 1.00 3.30 -16.20
CA ASP A 107 0.67 3.40 -14.78
C ASP A 107 0.92 2.08 -14.02
N ASP A 108 1.49 2.17 -12.82
CA ASP A 108 1.81 1.00 -12.00
C ASP A 108 0.55 0.36 -11.40
N ASN A 109 -0.50 1.14 -11.08
CA ASN A 109 -1.75 0.63 -10.50
C ASN A 109 -2.46 -0.33 -11.45
N VAL A 110 -2.40 -0.05 -12.76
CA VAL A 110 -2.93 -0.96 -13.80
C VAL A 110 -2.26 -2.33 -13.72
N HIS A 111 -0.96 -2.38 -13.43
CA HIS A 111 -0.21 -3.64 -13.44
C HIS A 111 -0.38 -4.41 -12.15
N TYR A 112 -0.50 -3.70 -11.04
CA TYR A 112 -0.91 -4.29 -9.77
C TYR A 112 -2.34 -4.84 -9.82
N PHE A 113 -3.28 -4.12 -10.46
CA PHE A 113 -4.64 -4.62 -10.72
C PHE A 113 -4.61 -5.92 -11.54
N LEU A 114 -3.93 -5.88 -12.69
CA LEU A 114 -3.78 -7.00 -13.59
C LEU A 114 -3.11 -8.20 -12.92
N LEU A 115 -2.08 -7.97 -12.10
CA LEU A 115 -1.42 -9.01 -11.31
C LEU A 115 -2.34 -9.62 -10.27
N GLY A 116 -3.06 -8.78 -9.52
CA GLY A 116 -4.02 -9.20 -8.53
C GLY A 116 -5.13 -10.08 -9.14
N LEU A 117 -5.68 -9.64 -10.28
CA LEU A 117 -6.70 -10.38 -11.01
C LEU A 117 -6.20 -11.73 -11.51
N ALA A 118 -5.01 -11.77 -12.11
CA ALA A 118 -4.41 -13.01 -12.60
C ALA A 118 -4.16 -14.00 -11.45
N PHE A 119 -3.61 -13.55 -10.32
CA PHE A 119 -3.36 -14.42 -9.17
C PHE A 119 -4.65 -14.87 -8.48
N MET A 120 -5.70 -14.04 -8.45
CA MET A 120 -7.02 -14.44 -7.97
C MET A 120 -7.64 -15.56 -8.80
N ILE A 121 -7.51 -15.50 -10.14
CA ILE A 121 -8.08 -16.47 -11.07
C ILE A 121 -7.25 -17.76 -11.10
N MET A 122 -5.92 -17.63 -11.28
CA MET A 122 -5.01 -18.78 -11.41
C MET A 122 -4.80 -19.53 -10.09
N ARG A 123 -4.99 -18.83 -8.95
CA ARG A 123 -4.84 -19.35 -7.59
C ARG A 123 -3.54 -20.13 -7.38
N PRO A 124 -2.36 -19.53 -7.61
CA PRO A 124 -1.08 -20.20 -7.35
C PRO A 124 -0.83 -20.51 -5.86
N PHE A 125 -1.58 -19.91 -4.93
CA PHE A 125 -1.40 -20.04 -3.48
C PHE A 125 0.04 -19.74 -3.04
N VAL A 126 0.55 -18.60 -3.51
CA VAL A 126 1.90 -18.10 -3.22
C VAL A 126 1.80 -16.93 -2.27
N LEU A 127 2.15 -17.17 -1.00
CA LEU A 127 2.08 -16.18 0.07
C LEU A 127 2.99 -14.97 -0.17
N ILE A 128 4.25 -15.20 -0.56
CA ILE A 128 5.22 -14.12 -0.70
C ILE A 128 4.80 -13.06 -1.74
N ALA A 129 4.04 -13.46 -2.76
CA ALA A 129 3.50 -12.56 -3.77
C ALA A 129 2.38 -11.62 -3.26
N LEU A 130 1.78 -11.92 -2.09
CA LEU A 130 0.81 -11.04 -1.43
C LEU A 130 1.49 -9.93 -0.62
N TYR A 131 2.72 -10.14 -0.17
CA TYR A 131 3.36 -9.23 0.77
C TYR A 131 3.61 -7.80 0.27
N PRO A 132 3.90 -7.54 -1.02
CA PRO A 132 3.99 -6.16 -1.51
C PRO A 132 2.67 -5.41 -1.30
N PHE A 133 1.53 -6.06 -1.61
CA PHE A 133 0.20 -5.51 -1.42
C PHE A 133 -0.14 -5.28 0.06
N PHE A 134 0.25 -6.23 0.92
CA PHE A 134 0.11 -6.12 2.36
C PHE A 134 0.90 -4.92 2.91
N LEU A 135 2.15 -4.74 2.48
CA LEU A 135 2.98 -3.59 2.89
C LEU A 135 2.33 -2.27 2.47
N PHE A 136 1.84 -2.14 1.23
CA PHE A 136 1.12 -0.94 0.81
C PHE A 136 -0.16 -0.72 1.64
N SER A 137 -0.90 -1.79 1.91
CA SER A 137 -2.16 -1.73 2.67
C SER A 137 -1.98 -1.20 4.09
N ILE A 138 -0.88 -1.56 4.78
CA ILE A 138 -0.58 -1.02 6.13
C ILE A 138 -0.56 0.50 6.12
N PHE A 139 0.23 1.09 5.22
CA PHE A 139 0.41 2.55 5.19
C PHE A 139 -0.86 3.26 4.75
N HIS A 140 -1.63 2.70 3.83
CA HIS A 140 -2.89 3.27 3.40
C HIS A 140 -3.97 3.19 4.49
N VAL A 141 -4.07 2.08 5.23
CA VAL A 141 -4.99 1.95 6.37
C VAL A 141 -4.61 2.94 7.47
N LEU A 142 -3.33 3.07 7.79
CA LEU A 142 -2.85 4.03 8.79
C LEU A 142 -3.13 5.49 8.36
N ALA A 143 -2.83 5.83 7.10
CA ALA A 143 -3.07 7.17 6.57
C ALA A 143 -4.56 7.51 6.57
N TYR A 144 -5.41 6.57 6.15
CA TYR A 144 -6.86 6.78 6.15
C TYR A 144 -7.41 6.90 7.57
N THR A 145 -6.93 6.07 8.49
CA THR A 145 -7.30 6.14 9.91
C THR A 145 -6.97 7.51 10.47
N LYS A 146 -5.74 8.00 10.25
CA LYS A 146 -5.30 9.32 10.71
C LYS A 146 -6.16 10.45 10.15
N ASN A 147 -6.41 10.45 8.83
CA ASN A 147 -6.97 11.60 8.14
C ASN A 147 -8.50 11.64 8.16
N TYR A 148 -9.18 10.48 8.25
CA TYR A 148 -10.63 10.39 8.14
C TYR A 148 -11.29 9.78 9.38
N LEU A 149 -10.72 8.74 9.98
CA LEU A 149 -11.36 8.08 11.13
C LEU A 149 -11.11 8.81 12.45
N LEU A 150 -9.87 9.20 12.75
CA LEU A 150 -9.54 9.87 14.01
C LEU A 150 -10.37 11.15 14.22
N PRO A 151 -10.56 12.05 13.24
CA PRO A 151 -11.39 13.24 13.45
C PRO A 151 -12.87 12.92 13.72
N ILE A 152 -13.40 11.81 13.19
CA ILE A 152 -14.78 11.36 13.43
C ILE A 152 -14.96 10.89 14.87
N PHE A 153 -14.02 10.07 15.36
CA PHE A 153 -14.15 9.41 16.66
C PHE A 153 -13.53 10.19 17.83
N LEU A 154 -12.54 11.05 17.57
CA LEU A 154 -11.73 11.75 18.57
C LEU A 154 -11.56 13.21 18.14
N SER A 155 -12.49 14.07 18.56
CA SER A 155 -12.64 15.44 18.03
C SER A 155 -11.64 16.49 18.55
N THR A 156 -10.77 16.18 19.53
CA THR A 156 -9.81 17.18 20.06
C THR A 156 -8.49 16.62 20.64
N ASP A 157 -8.44 15.38 21.12
CA ASP A 157 -7.23 14.77 21.73
C ASP A 157 -6.46 13.80 20.80
N SER A 158 -6.88 13.71 19.53
CA SER A 158 -6.26 12.86 18.51
C SER A 158 -4.94 13.42 17.95
N SER A 159 -4.47 14.57 18.42
CA SER A 159 -3.22 15.17 17.96
C SER A 159 -2.02 14.28 18.28
N ALA A 160 -1.93 13.71 19.49
CA ALA A 160 -0.80 12.86 19.87
C ALA A 160 -0.73 11.57 19.05
N LEU A 161 -1.84 10.82 18.97
CA LEU A 161 -1.91 9.56 18.22
C LEU A 161 -1.82 9.80 16.70
N GLY A 162 -2.47 10.86 16.19
CA GLY A 162 -2.36 11.27 14.80
C GLY A 162 -0.94 11.70 14.42
N ASN A 163 -0.22 12.37 15.32
CA ASN A 163 1.18 12.74 15.14
C ASN A 163 2.09 11.51 15.16
N GLN A 164 1.87 10.55 16.05
CA GLN A 164 2.63 9.28 16.08
C GLN A 164 2.44 8.47 14.80
N ILE A 165 1.19 8.30 14.34
CA ILE A 165 0.91 7.62 13.07
C ILE A 165 1.55 8.39 11.91
N GLY A 166 1.45 9.71 11.92
CA GLY A 166 2.08 10.57 10.91
C GLY A 166 3.61 10.39 10.87
N ALA A 167 4.26 10.44 12.02
CA ALA A 167 5.70 10.26 12.14
C ALA A 167 6.13 8.85 11.68
N PHE A 168 5.37 7.82 12.05
CA PHE A 168 5.62 6.45 11.60
C PHE A 168 5.53 6.32 10.07
N ILE A 169 4.48 6.88 9.46
CA ILE A 169 4.29 6.86 8.00
C ILE A 169 5.48 7.54 7.33
N THR A 170 5.81 8.77 7.73
CA THR A 170 6.89 9.55 7.11
C THR A 170 8.25 8.87 7.26
N ALA A 171 8.55 8.29 8.44
CA ALA A 171 9.83 7.65 8.70
C ALA A 171 10.01 6.31 7.96
N ASN A 172 8.91 5.60 7.65
CA ASN A 172 8.97 4.22 7.17
C ASN A 172 8.41 4.01 5.76
N ASN A 173 7.75 4.99 5.14
CA ASN A 173 7.12 4.81 3.83
C ASN A 173 8.14 4.50 2.71
N SER A 174 9.23 5.26 2.62
CA SER A 174 10.27 4.96 1.61
C SER A 174 10.92 3.59 1.85
N LYS A 175 11.15 3.23 3.12
CA LYS A 175 11.69 1.92 3.51
C LYS A 175 10.74 0.77 3.16
N SER A 176 9.43 0.98 3.31
CA SER A 176 8.44 -0.04 2.98
C SER A 176 8.28 -0.23 1.48
N ILE A 177 8.42 0.83 0.67
CA ILE A 177 8.47 0.74 -0.79
C ILE A 177 9.71 -0.02 -1.27
N GLU A 178 10.87 0.23 -0.67
CA GLU A 178 12.09 -0.55 -0.93
C GLU A 178 11.87 -2.02 -0.55
N LEU A 179 11.37 -2.30 0.66
CA LEU A 179 11.08 -3.65 1.12
C LEU A 179 10.06 -4.37 0.22
N ALA A 180 9.01 -3.69 -0.23
CA ALA A 180 8.04 -4.25 -1.17
C ALA A 180 8.72 -4.64 -2.49
N SER A 181 9.61 -3.79 -3.01
CA SER A 181 10.37 -4.08 -4.24
C SER A 181 11.32 -5.27 -4.07
N ILE A 182 11.90 -5.43 -2.87
CA ILE A 182 12.71 -6.61 -2.52
C ILE A 182 11.84 -7.86 -2.53
N VAL A 183 10.71 -7.83 -1.85
CA VAL A 183 9.76 -8.94 -1.78
C VAL A 183 9.20 -9.33 -3.16
N GLU A 184 8.98 -8.37 -4.06
CA GLU A 184 8.61 -8.62 -5.45
C GLU A 184 9.67 -9.49 -6.16
N LEU A 185 10.95 -9.15 -5.99
CA LEU A 185 12.04 -9.92 -6.60
C LEU A 185 12.22 -11.30 -5.96
N TYR A 186 12.07 -11.42 -4.63
CA TYR A 186 12.03 -12.73 -3.97
C TYR A 186 10.85 -13.59 -4.43
N SER A 187 9.70 -12.98 -4.71
CA SER A 187 8.53 -13.67 -5.24
C SER A 187 8.81 -14.26 -6.61
N LEU A 188 9.57 -13.56 -7.47
CA LEU A 188 10.02 -14.11 -8.75
C LEU A 188 10.90 -15.34 -8.55
N VAL A 189 11.91 -15.26 -7.68
CA VAL A 189 12.79 -16.40 -7.36
C VAL A 189 11.97 -17.59 -6.87
N TRP A 190 11.02 -17.36 -5.98
CA TRP A 190 10.13 -18.41 -5.47
C TRP A 190 9.26 -19.04 -6.56
N LEU A 191 8.72 -18.24 -7.48
CA LEU A 191 7.92 -18.75 -8.61
C LEU A 191 8.76 -19.55 -9.62
N ILE A 192 10.02 -19.17 -9.82
CA ILE A 192 10.97 -19.94 -10.63
C ILE A 192 11.21 -21.31 -9.97
N LEU A 193 11.56 -21.34 -8.68
CA LEU A 193 11.77 -22.59 -7.93
C LEU A 193 10.52 -23.49 -7.94
N ARG A 194 9.34 -22.90 -7.78
CA ARG A 194 8.05 -23.61 -7.87
C ARG A 194 7.80 -24.22 -9.25
N THR A 195 8.33 -23.61 -10.31
CA THR A 195 8.22 -24.12 -11.68
C THR A 195 9.26 -25.21 -11.96
N LEU A 196 10.49 -25.04 -11.48
CA LEU A 196 11.56 -26.04 -11.58
C LEU A 196 11.25 -27.33 -10.81
N THR A 197 10.45 -27.25 -9.75
CA THR A 197 9.92 -28.41 -9.01
C THR A 197 8.69 -29.05 -9.67
N PHE A 198 8.38 -28.70 -10.94
CA PHE A 198 7.29 -29.23 -11.75
C PHE A 198 5.91 -29.24 -11.06
N ARG A 199 5.66 -28.27 -10.17
CA ARG A 199 4.38 -28.18 -9.47
C ARG A 199 3.26 -27.89 -10.47
N LYS A 200 2.10 -28.55 -10.33
CA LYS A 200 0.93 -28.32 -11.20
C LYS A 200 0.57 -26.83 -11.25
N ARG A 201 0.26 -26.32 -12.45
CA ARG A 201 -0.15 -24.91 -12.71
C ARG A 201 0.88 -23.87 -12.22
N SER A 202 2.17 -24.17 -12.30
CA SER A 202 3.26 -23.25 -11.92
C SER A 202 3.69 -22.31 -13.03
N LEU A 203 3.65 -22.77 -14.29
CA LEU A 203 4.15 -22.02 -15.44
C LEU A 203 3.37 -20.73 -15.72
N MET A 204 2.03 -20.77 -15.74
CA MET A 204 1.22 -19.58 -16.07
C MET A 204 1.42 -18.43 -15.06
N PRO A 205 1.38 -18.66 -13.73
CA PRO A 205 1.74 -17.64 -12.76
C PRO A 205 3.16 -17.08 -12.95
N LEU A 206 4.15 -17.92 -13.28
CA LEU A 206 5.51 -17.47 -13.54
C LEU A 206 5.59 -16.55 -14.75
N LEU A 207 4.99 -16.94 -15.89
CA LEU A 207 5.01 -16.13 -17.12
C LEU A 207 4.38 -14.75 -16.88
N TYR A 208 3.25 -14.70 -16.20
CA TYR A 208 2.60 -13.44 -15.86
C TYR A 208 3.45 -12.57 -14.93
N TYR A 209 4.08 -13.20 -13.93
CA TYR A 209 4.96 -12.51 -12.99
C TYR A 209 6.24 -11.99 -13.65
N LEU A 210 6.77 -12.70 -14.64
CA LEU A 210 7.93 -12.24 -15.44
C LEU A 210 7.60 -10.96 -16.20
N VAL A 211 6.43 -10.87 -16.84
CA VAL A 211 5.97 -9.64 -17.50
C VAL A 211 5.83 -8.50 -16.48
N PHE A 212 5.23 -8.78 -15.32
CA PHE A 212 5.11 -7.80 -14.24
C PHE A 212 6.47 -7.27 -13.76
N ILE A 213 7.43 -8.14 -13.46
CA ILE A 213 8.78 -7.72 -13.01
C ILE A 213 9.54 -7.00 -14.12
N LYS A 214 9.41 -7.43 -15.39
CA LYS A 214 10.04 -6.72 -16.51
C LYS A 214 9.52 -5.30 -16.59
N LYS A 215 8.21 -5.11 -16.48
CA LYS A 215 7.64 -3.77 -16.43
C LYS A 215 8.16 -3.01 -15.20
N ARG A 216 8.15 -3.60 -14.01
CA ARG A 216 8.62 -2.93 -12.80
C ARG A 216 10.08 -2.50 -12.90
N PHE A 217 10.91 -3.26 -13.60
CA PHE A 217 12.29 -2.85 -13.89
C PHE A 217 12.35 -1.59 -14.76
N GLU A 218 11.43 -1.43 -15.71
CA GLU A 218 11.34 -0.23 -16.57
C GLU A 218 10.79 0.99 -15.82
N THR A 219 9.81 0.83 -14.93
CA THR A 219 9.15 1.96 -14.26
C THR A 219 9.77 2.35 -12.91
N SER A 220 10.29 1.38 -12.13
CA SER A 220 10.73 1.63 -10.76
C SER A 220 12.26 1.67 -10.60
N GLN A 221 12.75 2.80 -10.07
CA GLN A 221 14.14 2.95 -9.66
C GLN A 221 14.53 1.99 -8.53
N PHE A 222 13.64 1.72 -7.57
CA PHE A 222 13.92 0.80 -6.46
C PHE A 222 14.19 -0.62 -6.96
N THR A 223 13.37 -1.12 -7.90
CA THR A 223 13.57 -2.43 -8.52
C THR A 223 14.92 -2.48 -9.25
N ARG A 224 15.25 -1.47 -10.08
CA ARG A 224 16.53 -1.41 -10.80
C ARG A 224 17.73 -1.42 -9.86
N ASN A 225 17.69 -0.59 -8.82
CA ASN A 225 18.78 -0.47 -7.85
C ASN A 225 18.99 -1.80 -7.11
N TYR A 226 17.92 -2.49 -6.72
CA TYR A 226 18.06 -3.77 -6.03
C TYR A 226 18.50 -4.91 -6.95
N VAL A 227 18.02 -4.96 -8.20
CA VAL A 227 18.53 -5.91 -9.21
C VAL A 227 20.03 -5.72 -9.42
N LYS A 228 20.51 -4.48 -9.52
CA LYS A 228 21.94 -4.18 -9.61
C LYS A 228 22.71 -4.65 -8.37
N LYS A 229 22.17 -4.43 -7.16
CA LYS A 229 22.78 -4.95 -5.91
C LYS A 229 22.90 -6.48 -5.92
N ILE A 230 21.86 -7.19 -6.37
CA ILE A 230 21.89 -8.65 -6.52
C ILE A 230 22.95 -9.07 -7.55
N GLU A 231 22.98 -8.44 -8.71
CA GLU A 231 23.97 -8.73 -9.77
C GLU A 231 25.40 -8.59 -9.25
N LEU A 232 25.71 -7.50 -8.56
CA LEU A 232 27.04 -7.27 -7.96
C LEU A 232 27.39 -8.30 -6.88
N SER A 233 26.43 -8.67 -6.05
CA SER A 233 26.62 -9.69 -5.00
C SER A 233 26.91 -11.06 -5.61
N LEU A 234 26.13 -11.45 -6.62
CA LEU A 234 26.34 -12.70 -7.35
C LEU A 234 27.65 -12.71 -8.14
N ASP A 235 28.02 -11.59 -8.77
CA ASP A 235 29.33 -11.42 -9.43
C ASP A 235 30.48 -11.69 -8.46
N SER A 236 30.43 -11.10 -7.26
CA SER A 236 31.44 -11.32 -6.23
C SER A 236 31.49 -12.79 -5.79
N GLN A 237 30.34 -13.41 -5.53
CA GLN A 237 30.26 -14.82 -5.12
C GLN A 237 30.78 -15.77 -6.20
N VAL A 238 30.38 -15.58 -7.46
CA VAL A 238 30.83 -16.40 -8.59
C VAL A 238 32.33 -16.27 -8.81
N ASN A 239 32.88 -15.06 -8.68
CA ASN A 239 34.32 -14.83 -8.80
C ASN A 239 35.10 -15.50 -7.65
N ASN A 240 34.54 -15.49 -6.43
CA ASN A 240 35.17 -16.13 -5.27
C ASN A 240 35.16 -17.66 -5.33
N LEU A 241 34.16 -18.27 -5.98
CA LEU A 241 34.04 -19.74 -6.12
C LEU A 241 35.16 -20.35 -6.99
N LYS A 242 35.90 -19.54 -7.77
CA LYS A 242 37.00 -19.96 -8.66
C LYS A 242 36.68 -21.18 -9.55
N ASN A 243 35.40 -21.47 -9.79
CA ASN A 243 34.94 -22.60 -10.59
C ASN A 243 34.63 -22.14 -12.03
N PRO A 244 35.35 -22.62 -13.06
CA PRO A 244 35.17 -22.16 -14.44
C PRO A 244 33.76 -22.39 -14.98
N LYS A 245 33.12 -23.52 -14.64
CA LYS A 245 31.78 -23.87 -15.12
C LYS A 245 30.71 -22.93 -14.58
N VAL A 246 30.80 -22.57 -13.29
CA VAL A 246 29.86 -21.63 -12.66
C VAL A 246 30.00 -20.24 -13.28
N LYS A 247 31.23 -19.82 -13.57
CA LYS A 247 31.51 -18.55 -14.24
C LYS A 247 30.94 -18.50 -15.64
N GLU A 248 31.09 -19.57 -16.42
CA GLU A 248 30.53 -19.67 -17.78
C GLU A 248 29.00 -19.61 -17.77
N ILE A 249 28.35 -20.41 -16.93
CA ILE A 249 26.88 -20.38 -16.77
C ILE A 249 26.42 -18.98 -16.37
N TRP A 250 27.11 -18.33 -15.44
CA TRP A 250 26.77 -16.97 -15.01
C TRP A 250 26.89 -15.93 -16.14
N ILE A 251 27.93 -16.04 -16.99
CA ILE A 251 28.08 -15.18 -18.17
C ILE A 251 26.91 -15.40 -19.15
N GLN A 252 26.51 -16.65 -19.38
CA GLN A 252 25.36 -16.96 -20.24
C GLN A 252 24.06 -16.35 -19.68
N VAL A 253 23.81 -16.52 -18.38
CA VAL A 253 22.65 -15.91 -17.69
C VAL A 253 22.66 -14.38 -17.88
N LYS A 254 23.80 -13.73 -17.63
CA LYS A 254 23.94 -12.28 -17.86
C LYS A 254 23.68 -11.88 -19.31
N SER A 255 24.13 -12.69 -20.28
CA SER A 255 23.89 -12.39 -21.70
C SER A 255 22.40 -12.42 -22.05
N VAL A 256 21.64 -13.39 -21.51
CA VAL A 256 20.20 -13.50 -21.70
C VAL A 256 19.47 -12.34 -21.02
N LEU A 257 19.83 -12.03 -19.76
CA LEU A 257 19.25 -10.90 -19.03
C LEU A 257 19.50 -9.57 -19.75
N ARG A 258 20.69 -9.36 -20.32
CA ARG A 258 21.00 -8.16 -21.12
C ARG A 258 20.14 -8.07 -22.38
N ARG A 259 19.97 -9.17 -23.12
CA ARG A 259 19.08 -9.22 -24.30
C ARG A 259 17.64 -8.90 -23.93
N ILE A 260 17.14 -9.47 -22.84
CA ILE A 260 15.79 -9.18 -22.33
C ILE A 260 15.68 -7.71 -21.89
N GLY A 261 16.72 -7.17 -21.26
CA GLY A 261 16.78 -5.78 -20.80
C GLY A 261 16.70 -4.75 -21.92
N GLN A 262 17.23 -5.07 -23.11
CA GLN A 262 17.18 -4.22 -24.31
C GLN A 262 15.78 -4.10 -24.92
N VAL A 263 14.88 -5.05 -24.64
CA VAL A 263 13.49 -4.99 -25.10
C VAL A 263 12.68 -4.15 -24.14
N HIS A 264 12.12 -3.04 -24.59
CA HIS A 264 11.25 -2.18 -23.79
C HIS A 264 9.78 -2.51 -24.05
N ILE A 265 9.03 -2.83 -23.00
CA ILE A 265 7.59 -3.17 -23.10
C ILE A 265 6.75 -1.90 -22.95
N VAL A 266 7.08 -1.08 -21.96
CA VAL A 266 6.23 0.03 -21.50
C VAL A 266 7.02 1.33 -21.44
N ASN A 267 8.25 1.31 -20.92
CA ASN A 267 9.05 2.52 -20.75
C ASN A 267 10.54 2.33 -21.07
N ASP A 268 11.13 3.36 -21.66
CA ASP A 268 12.56 3.45 -21.91
C ASP A 268 13.23 4.30 -20.83
N TYR A 269 13.65 3.63 -19.76
CA TYR A 269 14.33 4.26 -18.62
C TYR A 269 15.71 4.84 -18.98
N THR A 270 16.27 4.52 -20.16
CA THR A 270 17.58 5.05 -20.58
C THR A 270 17.49 6.49 -21.08
N LYS A 271 16.30 6.91 -21.54
CA LYS A 271 16.04 8.30 -21.97
C LYS A 271 15.86 9.24 -20.78
N GLU A 272 15.29 8.75 -19.68
CA GLU A 272 15.09 9.52 -18.45
C GLU A 272 16.42 9.91 -17.78
N ALA A 273 17.42 9.03 -17.87
CA ALA A 273 18.77 9.29 -17.36
C ALA A 273 19.59 10.29 -18.20
N LYS A 274 19.14 10.62 -19.42
CA LYS A 274 19.77 11.61 -20.30
C LYS A 274 19.11 12.99 -20.23
N SER A 275 17.97 13.10 -19.55
CA SER A 275 17.22 14.36 -19.34
C SER A 275 17.44 14.98 -17.97
N GLN A 276 18.32 14.40 -17.15
CA GLN A 276 18.85 14.95 -15.91
C GLN A 276 20.31 15.33 -16.12
#